data_AF-A0A962N616-F1
#
_entry.id   AF-A0A962N616-F1
#
_cell.length_a   1.000
_cell.length_b   1.000
_cell.length_c   1.000
_cell.angle_alpha   90.00
_cell.angle_beta   90.00
_cell.angle_gamma   90.00
#
_symmetry.space_group_name_H-M   'P 1'
#
loop_
_entity.id
_entity.type
_entity.pdbx_description
1 polymer ?
#
loop_
_entity_poly.entity_id
_entity_poly.type
_entity_poly.pdbx_seq_one_letter_code
_entity_poly.pdbx_strand_id
1 'polypeptide(L)'
;YESTASKRFPEATCRVDWEFPDVRHYLAEDEAVTADEIHFHRGGQRLPIAEVPPLAFSEAMRDADLVVSVAGIAEDGAYWSAEVSRHRRELLQELAQMLGLQKKLRFEDNFVLFSGKLASYRIHLGSGVIHIMPGSYLCIVPAPDTKTTGKLYLPFADTDRKTSEILSKLLLLLNDHKIKDESILAQIQSRDAG
;
A
#
# COMPACT_ATOMS: atom_id res chain seq x y z
N TYR A 1 -17.34 1.82 25.97
CA TYR A 1 -17.67 2.25 24.61
C TYR A 1 -16.71 1.53 23.70
N GLU A 2 -17.20 0.81 22.69
CA GLU A 2 -16.31 0.03 21.82
C GLU A 2 -15.74 0.97 20.76
N SER A 3 -14.49 1.39 20.95
CA SER A 3 -13.60 1.94 19.92
C SER A 3 -13.09 0.83 19.00
N THR A 4 -13.92 -0.17 18.73
CA THR A 4 -13.49 -1.46 18.21
C THR A 4 -14.55 -2.04 17.30
N ALA A 5 -14.19 -2.34 16.05
CA ALA A 5 -15.04 -3.13 15.16
C ALA A 5 -14.75 -4.62 15.39
N SER A 6 -15.79 -5.45 15.51
CA SER A 6 -15.64 -6.88 15.80
C SER A 6 -16.32 -7.76 14.76
N LYS A 7 -15.66 -8.84 14.32
CA LYS A 7 -16.25 -9.90 13.47
C LYS A 7 -16.01 -11.26 14.11
N ARG A 8 -17.04 -12.10 14.15
CA ARG A 8 -16.94 -13.49 14.65
C ARG A 8 -16.82 -14.47 13.50
N PHE A 9 -16.00 -15.49 13.69
CA PHE A 9 -15.82 -16.63 12.81
C PHE A 9 -16.30 -17.90 13.54
N PRO A 10 -17.59 -18.27 13.42
CA PRO A 10 -18.16 -19.39 14.19
C PRO A 10 -17.46 -20.72 13.92
N GLU A 11 -17.16 -21.01 12.65
CA GLU A 11 -16.47 -22.25 12.22
C GLU A 11 -15.05 -22.34 12.78
N ALA A 12 -14.38 -21.20 12.94
CA ALA A 12 -13.02 -21.10 13.48
C ALA A 12 -12.98 -20.87 15.00
N THR A 13 -14.17 -20.80 15.64
CA THR A 13 -14.36 -20.43 17.07
C THR A 13 -13.50 -19.24 17.49
N CYS A 14 -13.40 -18.24 16.61
CA CYS A 14 -12.52 -17.08 16.78
C CYS A 14 -13.32 -15.79 16.59
N ARG A 15 -12.90 -14.70 17.23
CA ARG A 15 -13.34 -13.33 16.95
C ARG A 15 -12.13 -12.52 16.51
N VAL A 16 -12.32 -11.56 15.62
CA VAL A 16 -11.34 -10.51 15.33
C VAL A 16 -11.91 -9.17 15.80
N ASP A 17 -11.05 -8.38 16.43
CA ASP A 17 -11.32 -7.05 16.96
C ASP A 17 -10.34 -6.09 16.27
N TRP A 18 -10.82 -4.96 15.75
CA TRP A 18 -10.00 -3.93 15.10
C TRP A 18 -10.22 -2.59 15.80
N GLU A 19 -9.15 -2.00 16.32
CA GLU A 19 -9.18 -0.80 17.16
C GLU A 19 -9.15 0.50 16.35
N PHE A 20 -9.92 1.47 16.81
CA PHE A 20 -10.02 2.84 16.30
C PHE A 20 -9.99 3.83 17.48
N PRO A 21 -8.79 4.09 18.05
CA PRO A 21 -8.64 4.75 19.35
C PRO A 21 -9.19 6.19 19.39
N ASP A 22 -9.26 6.85 18.24
CA ASP A 22 -9.67 8.26 18.12
C ASP A 22 -11.19 8.45 17.97
N VAL A 23 -11.96 7.36 17.86
CA VAL A 23 -13.43 7.45 17.72
C VAL A 23 -14.06 7.91 19.04
N ARG A 24 -14.55 9.16 19.07
CA ARG A 24 -15.22 9.78 20.23
C ARG A 24 -16.66 10.24 19.91
N HIS A 25 -17.41 10.57 20.96
CA HIS A 25 -18.85 10.83 21.00
C HIS A 25 -19.39 12.05 20.23
N TYR A 26 -18.53 12.86 19.62
CA TYR A 26 -18.93 14.11 18.96
C TYR A 26 -18.45 14.06 17.51
N LEU A 27 -19.15 14.76 16.61
CA LEU A 27 -18.62 15.06 15.28
C LEU A 27 -17.19 15.54 15.47
N ALA A 28 -16.21 14.70 15.12
CA ALA A 28 -14.82 15.00 15.39
C ALA A 28 -14.45 16.27 14.61
N GLU A 29 -13.69 17.16 15.24
CA GLU A 29 -13.00 18.23 14.49
C GLU A 29 -11.94 17.63 13.54
N ASP A 30 -11.58 16.36 13.72
CA ASP A 30 -10.65 15.61 12.90
C ASP A 30 -11.35 14.98 11.67
N GLU A 31 -10.84 15.28 10.48
CA GLU A 31 -11.34 14.77 9.20
C GLU A 31 -11.02 13.27 8.96
N ALA A 32 -10.30 12.62 9.88
CA ALA A 32 -9.80 11.25 9.76
C ALA A 32 -9.84 10.49 11.10
N VAL A 33 -9.84 9.16 11.04
CA VAL A 33 -9.76 8.26 12.20
C VAL A 33 -8.56 7.33 12.04
N THR A 34 -7.77 7.16 13.09
CA THR A 34 -6.67 6.18 13.10
C THR A 34 -7.25 4.78 13.21
N ALA A 35 -6.84 3.91 12.28
CA ALA A 35 -7.01 2.46 12.41
C ALA A 35 -5.74 1.88 13.04
N ASP A 36 -5.88 1.14 14.13
CA ASP A 36 -4.77 0.66 14.94
C ASP A 36 -4.71 -0.88 14.94
N GLU A 37 -4.54 -1.51 16.10
CA GLU A 37 -4.27 -2.94 16.19
C GLU A 37 -5.47 -3.83 15.76
N ILE A 38 -5.14 -4.97 15.13
CA ILE A 38 -6.08 -6.07 14.86
C ILE A 38 -5.74 -7.25 15.78
N HIS A 39 -6.74 -7.76 16.51
CA HIS A 39 -6.59 -8.83 17.50
C HIS A 39 -7.51 -9.99 17.23
N PHE A 40 -6.96 -11.21 17.30
CA PHE A 40 -7.75 -12.43 17.25
C PHE A 40 -7.95 -12.98 18.66
N HIS A 41 -9.16 -13.41 18.97
CA HIS A 41 -9.53 -13.94 20.27
C HIS A 41 -10.24 -15.30 20.15
N ARG A 42 -9.94 -16.22 21.06
CA ARG A 42 -10.67 -17.48 21.26
C ARG A 42 -11.02 -17.64 22.74
N GLY A 43 -12.29 -17.85 23.04
CA GLY A 43 -12.74 -17.97 24.44
C GLY A 43 -12.41 -16.75 25.31
N GLY A 44 -12.29 -15.55 24.72
CA GLY A 44 -11.91 -14.32 25.40
C GLY A 44 -10.40 -14.10 25.57
N GLN A 45 -9.55 -15.04 25.17
CA GLN A 45 -8.09 -14.90 25.22
C GLN A 45 -7.52 -14.49 23.86
N ARG A 46 -6.53 -13.60 23.86
CA ARG A 46 -5.82 -13.16 22.63
C ARG A 46 -4.97 -14.31 22.10
N LEU A 47 -5.08 -14.57 20.80
CA LEU A 47 -4.32 -15.60 20.10
C LEU A 47 -3.01 -15.01 19.54
N PRO A 48 -1.89 -15.74 19.65
CA PRO A 48 -0.73 -15.50 18.80
C PRO A 48 -1.10 -15.66 17.32
N ILE A 49 -0.52 -14.86 16.42
CA ILE A 49 -0.81 -14.93 14.97
C ILE A 49 -0.59 -16.35 14.41
N ALA A 50 0.43 -17.05 14.91
CA ALA A 50 0.74 -18.42 14.51
C ALA A 50 -0.37 -19.44 14.83
N GLU A 51 -1.28 -19.12 15.76
CA GLU A 51 -2.39 -19.98 16.17
C GLU A 51 -3.74 -19.54 15.57
N VAL A 52 -3.76 -18.44 14.83
CA VAL A 52 -4.97 -17.95 14.15
C VAL A 52 -5.29 -18.88 12.98
N PRO A 53 -6.53 -19.41 12.89
CA PRO A 53 -6.94 -20.23 11.75
C PRO A 53 -6.72 -19.49 10.43
N PRO A 54 -6.00 -20.07 9.44
CA PRO A 54 -5.61 -19.37 8.22
C PRO A 54 -6.79 -18.74 7.46
N LEU A 55 -7.93 -19.43 7.41
CA LEU A 55 -9.13 -18.92 6.75
C LEU A 55 -9.70 -17.68 7.45
N ALA A 56 -9.76 -17.69 8.78
CA ALA A 56 -10.21 -16.54 9.57
C ALA A 56 -9.24 -15.36 9.44
N PHE A 57 -7.93 -15.64 9.40
CA PHE A 57 -6.91 -14.63 9.14
C PHE A 57 -7.08 -13.99 7.75
N SER A 58 -7.14 -14.80 6.69
CA SER A 58 -7.28 -14.29 5.32
C SER A 58 -8.57 -13.49 5.13
N GLU A 59 -9.68 -13.94 5.72
CA GLU A 59 -10.95 -13.24 5.64
C GLU A 59 -10.90 -11.90 6.39
N ALA A 60 -10.36 -11.86 7.61
CA ALA A 60 -10.18 -10.62 8.36
C ALA A 60 -9.25 -9.62 7.63
N MET A 61 -8.16 -10.11 7.03
CA MET A 61 -7.26 -9.27 6.24
C MET A 61 -7.91 -8.77 4.95
N ARG A 62 -8.79 -9.56 4.32
CA ARG A 62 -9.58 -9.11 3.17
C ARG A 62 -10.58 -8.02 3.56
N ASP A 63 -11.22 -8.13 4.72
CA ASP A 63 -12.10 -7.09 5.24
C ASP A 63 -11.32 -5.79 5.52
N ALA A 64 -10.15 -5.91 6.14
CA ALA A 64 -9.27 -4.77 6.42
C ALA A 64 -8.80 -4.10 5.13
N ASP A 65 -8.36 -4.88 4.13
CA ASP A 65 -8.00 -4.39 2.80
C ASP A 65 -9.18 -3.66 2.13
N LEU A 66 -10.40 -4.19 2.24
CA LEU A 66 -11.59 -3.53 1.71
C LEU A 66 -11.82 -2.16 2.36
N VAL A 67 -11.76 -2.07 3.69
CA VAL A 67 -11.92 -0.81 4.42
C VAL A 67 -10.84 0.20 4.02
N VAL A 68 -9.57 -0.22 4.01
CA VAL A 68 -8.44 0.65 3.64
C VAL A 68 -8.53 1.06 2.16
N SER A 69 -9.02 0.20 1.27
CA SER A 69 -9.14 0.52 -0.15
C SER A 69 -10.19 1.60 -0.45
N VAL A 70 -11.23 1.72 0.40
CA VAL A 70 -12.35 2.66 0.21
C VAL A 70 -12.17 3.93 1.03
N ALA A 71 -11.73 3.78 2.29
CA ALA A 71 -11.71 4.86 3.27
C ALA A 71 -10.30 5.23 3.75
N GLY A 72 -9.27 4.54 3.24
CA GLY A 72 -7.89 4.78 3.61
C GLY A 72 -7.42 6.16 3.17
N ILE A 73 -6.94 6.92 4.14
CA ILE A 73 -6.19 8.15 3.94
C ILE A 73 -4.72 7.77 4.09
N ALA A 74 -3.87 8.11 3.13
CA ALA A 74 -2.45 7.88 3.29
C ALA A 74 -1.88 8.75 4.43
N GLU A 75 -0.72 8.36 4.96
CA GLU A 75 -0.04 9.09 6.06
C GLU A 75 0.19 10.58 5.77
N ASP A 76 0.21 10.99 4.51
CA ASP A 76 0.31 12.39 4.07
C ASP A 76 -1.05 13.12 3.94
N GLY A 77 -2.13 12.54 4.44
CA GLY A 77 -3.49 13.09 4.40
C GLY A 77 -4.20 12.90 3.06
N ALA A 78 -3.60 12.17 2.13
CA ALA A 78 -4.12 12.07 0.77
C ALA A 78 -5.17 10.94 0.64
N TYR A 79 -6.37 11.33 0.19
CA TYR A 79 -7.50 10.44 -0.08
C TYR A 79 -7.33 9.79 -1.46
N TRP A 80 -7.57 8.48 -1.58
CA TRP A 80 -7.54 7.79 -2.88
C TRP A 80 -8.95 7.44 -3.34
N SER A 81 -9.39 8.05 -4.45
CA SER A 81 -10.61 7.66 -5.14
C SER A 81 -10.29 6.97 -6.48
N ALA A 82 -11.31 6.35 -7.09
CA ALA A 82 -11.20 5.83 -8.45
C ALA A 82 -10.86 6.93 -9.47
N GLU A 83 -11.31 8.16 -9.23
CA GLU A 83 -11.01 9.33 -10.07
C GLU A 83 -9.57 9.77 -9.93
N VAL A 84 -9.05 9.86 -8.70
CA VAL A 84 -7.63 10.16 -8.44
C VAL A 84 -6.73 9.10 -9.10
N SER A 85 -7.06 7.82 -8.92
CA SER A 85 -6.31 6.71 -9.54
C SER A 85 -6.33 6.78 -11.07
N ARG A 86 -7.45 7.22 -11.66
CA ARG A 86 -7.57 7.45 -13.11
C ARG A 86 -6.69 8.60 -13.57
N HIS A 87 -6.73 9.74 -12.90
CA HIS A 87 -5.91 10.89 -13.25
C HIS A 87 -4.42 10.57 -13.18
N ARG A 88 -3.99 9.86 -12.14
CA ARG A 88 -2.60 9.37 -12.03
C ARG A 88 -2.19 8.44 -13.16
N ARG A 89 -3.11 7.56 -13.60
CA ARG A 89 -2.89 6.69 -14.75
C ARG A 89 -2.59 7.50 -16.00
N GLU A 90 -3.42 8.49 -16.29
CA GLU A 90 -3.27 9.38 -17.45
C GLU A 90 -1.93 10.12 -17.40
N LEU A 91 -1.59 10.73 -16.25
CA LEU A 91 -0.31 11.40 -16.06
C LEU A 91 0.88 10.45 -16.26
N LEU A 92 0.85 9.24 -15.67
CA LEU A 92 1.92 8.26 -15.84
C LEU A 92 2.03 7.77 -17.29
N GLN A 93 0.93 7.65 -18.04
CA GLN A 93 0.95 7.30 -19.45
C GLN A 93 1.64 8.37 -20.30
N GLU A 94 1.30 9.64 -20.07
CA GLU A 94 1.95 10.79 -20.73
C GLU A 94 3.44 10.84 -20.40
N LEU A 95 3.81 10.72 -19.13
CA LEU A 95 5.22 10.69 -18.72
C LEU A 95 5.97 9.49 -19.31
N ALA A 96 5.34 8.32 -19.34
CA ALA A 96 5.94 7.14 -19.94
C ALA A 96 6.18 7.33 -21.43
N GLN A 97 5.29 8.02 -22.14
CA GLN A 97 5.50 8.39 -23.54
C GLN A 97 6.66 9.37 -23.69
N MET A 98 6.70 10.44 -22.89
CA MET A 98 7.78 11.44 -22.92
C MET A 98 9.16 10.83 -22.62
N LEU A 99 9.21 9.85 -21.71
CA LEU A 99 10.45 9.18 -21.29
C LEU A 99 10.82 7.96 -22.13
N GLY A 100 10.01 7.59 -23.14
CA GLY A 100 10.26 6.40 -23.98
C GLY A 100 10.05 5.07 -23.25
N LEU A 101 9.26 5.06 -22.18
CA LEU A 101 8.95 3.91 -21.33
C LEU A 101 7.62 3.23 -21.65
N GLN A 102 6.82 3.78 -22.57
CA GLN A 102 5.46 3.32 -22.89
C GLN A 102 5.36 1.82 -23.25
N LYS A 103 6.42 1.22 -23.79
CA LYS A 103 6.46 -0.22 -24.12
C LYS A 103 6.81 -1.12 -22.93
N LYS A 104 7.33 -0.54 -21.84
CA LYS A 104 7.73 -1.26 -20.62
C LYS A 104 6.63 -1.29 -19.56
N LEU A 105 5.63 -0.42 -19.71
CA LEU A 105 4.55 -0.26 -18.76
C LEU A 105 3.26 -0.82 -19.34
N ARG A 106 2.54 -1.58 -18.53
CA ARG A 106 1.17 -2.01 -18.80
C ARG A 106 0.29 -1.49 -17.67
N PHE A 107 -0.89 -0.99 -17.99
CA PHE A 107 -1.84 -0.52 -16.99
C PHE A 107 -3.04 -1.47 -16.98
N GLU A 108 -3.43 -1.94 -15.80
CA GLU A 108 -4.58 -2.82 -15.58
C GLU A 108 -5.31 -2.34 -14.32
N ASP A 109 -6.58 -1.97 -14.46
CA ASP A 109 -7.34 -1.31 -13.40
C ASP A 109 -6.48 -0.26 -12.71
N ASN A 110 -6.50 -0.17 -11.37
CA ASN A 110 -5.71 0.76 -10.57
C ASN A 110 -4.24 0.37 -10.41
N PHE A 111 -3.66 -0.41 -11.32
CA PHE A 111 -2.26 -0.82 -11.25
C PHE A 111 -1.46 -0.42 -12.49
N VAL A 112 -0.17 -0.13 -12.28
CA VAL A 112 0.86 -0.16 -13.32
C VAL A 112 1.75 -1.38 -13.11
N LEU A 113 1.91 -2.18 -14.15
CA LEU A 113 2.67 -3.41 -14.21
C LEU A 113 3.89 -3.21 -15.10
N PHE A 114 5.04 -3.70 -14.67
CA PHE A 114 6.30 -3.57 -15.40
C PHE A 114 7.31 -4.61 -14.91
N SER A 115 8.39 -4.81 -15.68
CA SER A 115 9.48 -5.71 -15.28
C SER A 115 10.81 -4.97 -15.22
N GLY A 116 11.52 -5.19 -14.11
CA GLY A 116 12.95 -4.89 -14.00
C GLY A 116 13.79 -6.08 -14.47
N LYS A 117 15.06 -6.12 -14.08
CA LYS A 117 15.97 -7.24 -14.34
C LYS A 117 15.94 -8.30 -13.24
N LEU A 118 15.59 -7.93 -12.01
CA LEU A 118 15.55 -8.83 -10.86
C LEU A 118 14.15 -9.42 -10.65
N ALA A 119 13.10 -8.65 -10.92
CA ALA A 119 11.72 -9.15 -10.80
C ALA A 119 10.71 -8.38 -11.67
N SER A 120 9.49 -8.92 -11.71
CA SER A 120 8.30 -8.25 -12.24
C SER A 120 7.49 -7.63 -11.10
N TYR A 121 6.94 -6.45 -11.32
CA TYR A 121 6.29 -5.64 -10.29
C TYR A 121 4.91 -5.15 -10.75
N ARG A 122 4.04 -4.88 -9.78
CA ARG A 122 2.86 -4.04 -9.95
C ARG A 122 2.80 -2.99 -8.83
N ILE A 123 2.44 -1.76 -9.18
CA ILE A 123 2.25 -0.67 -8.21
C ILE A 123 0.79 -0.22 -8.26
N HIS A 124 0.14 -0.13 -7.10
CA HIS A 124 -1.21 0.41 -6.98
C HIS A 124 -1.18 1.94 -7.11
N LEU A 125 -1.95 2.48 -8.05
CA LEU A 125 -1.98 3.90 -8.39
C LEU A 125 -2.65 4.77 -7.33
N GLY A 126 -3.52 4.19 -6.50
CA GLY A 126 -4.08 4.89 -5.34
C GLY A 126 -3.02 5.01 -4.23
N SER A 127 -2.62 3.88 -3.66
CA SER A 127 -1.83 3.83 -2.43
C SER A 127 -0.31 3.89 -2.61
N GLY A 128 0.21 3.61 -3.81
CA GLY A 128 1.66 3.47 -4.04
C GLY A 128 2.27 2.17 -3.50
N VAL A 129 1.43 1.21 -3.07
CA VAL A 129 1.83 -0.13 -2.65
C VAL A 129 2.45 -0.90 -3.82
N ILE A 130 3.55 -1.62 -3.53
CA ILE A 130 4.29 -2.40 -4.50
C ILE A 130 4.11 -3.90 -4.21
N HIS A 131 3.77 -4.66 -5.24
CA HIS A 131 3.85 -6.11 -5.20
C HIS A 131 4.86 -6.63 -6.23
N ILE A 132 5.66 -7.60 -5.82
CA ILE A 132 6.51 -8.40 -6.69
C ILE A 132 5.70 -9.61 -7.18
N MET A 133 5.66 -9.83 -8.50
CA MET A 133 4.81 -10.84 -9.14
C MET A 133 5.54 -12.17 -9.34
N PRO A 134 5.00 -13.31 -8.84
CA PRO A 134 3.77 -13.45 -8.06
C PRO A 134 3.95 -13.14 -6.55
N GLY A 135 2.92 -12.54 -5.95
CA GLY A 135 2.55 -12.71 -4.53
C GLY A 135 3.20 -11.83 -3.45
N SER A 136 4.45 -11.39 -3.58
CA SER A 136 5.17 -10.77 -2.45
C SER A 136 4.93 -9.25 -2.36
N TYR A 137 4.85 -8.69 -1.15
CA TYR A 137 4.87 -7.23 -0.95
C TYR A 137 6.31 -6.72 -0.95
N LEU A 138 6.54 -5.50 -1.45
CA LEU A 138 7.82 -4.80 -1.36
C LEU A 138 7.64 -3.46 -0.66
N CYS A 139 8.27 -3.30 0.50
CA CYS A 139 8.24 -2.05 1.24
C CYS A 139 9.41 -1.15 0.82
N ILE A 140 9.09 0.03 0.29
CA ILE A 140 10.05 1.11 0.03
C ILE A 140 9.50 2.37 0.66
N VAL A 141 10.17 2.83 1.71
CA VAL A 141 9.83 4.06 2.43
C VAL A 141 10.63 5.20 1.80
N PRO A 142 9.98 6.28 1.31
CA PRO A 142 10.68 7.47 0.87
C PRO A 142 11.53 8.04 2.01
N ALA A 143 12.78 8.41 1.72
CA ALA A 143 13.59 9.11 2.72
C ALA A 143 12.89 10.43 3.11
N PRO A 144 12.90 10.81 4.40
CA PRO A 144 12.41 12.12 4.82
C PRO A 144 13.09 13.22 4.00
N ASP A 145 12.31 14.21 3.58
CA ASP A 145 12.65 15.26 2.63
C ASP A 145 13.78 16.16 3.19
N THR A 146 15.01 15.65 3.17
CA THR A 146 16.16 16.25 3.88
C THR A 146 17.28 16.69 2.93
N LYS A 147 17.12 16.48 1.61
CA LYS A 147 18.08 16.97 0.60
C LYS A 147 17.36 17.41 -0.67
N THR A 148 17.23 18.72 -0.82
CA THR A 148 16.94 19.44 -2.07
C THR A 148 18.06 19.26 -3.09
N THR A 149 18.28 18.04 -3.59
CA THR A 149 19.11 17.83 -4.79
C THR A 149 18.22 17.94 -6.02
N GLY A 150 18.13 19.17 -6.55
CA GLY A 150 17.49 19.53 -7.81
C GLY A 150 15.97 19.30 -7.80
N LYS A 151 15.19 20.36 -7.58
CA LYS A 151 13.74 20.31 -7.82
C LYS A 151 13.49 19.98 -9.29
N LEU A 152 13.32 18.70 -9.60
CA LEU A 152 12.67 18.29 -10.84
C LEU A 152 11.25 18.86 -10.74
N TYR A 153 10.96 19.89 -11.52
CA TYR A 153 9.63 20.48 -11.55
C TYR A 153 8.69 19.49 -12.23
N LEU A 154 8.13 18.59 -11.44
CA LEU A 154 7.00 17.78 -11.87
C LEU A 154 5.76 18.64 -11.70
N PRO A 155 4.93 18.83 -12.75
CA PRO A 155 3.78 19.73 -12.72
C PRO A 155 2.71 19.32 -11.69
N PHE A 156 2.85 18.14 -11.09
CA PHE A 156 1.98 17.58 -10.06
C PHE A 156 2.68 17.40 -8.70
N ALA A 157 3.98 17.65 -8.54
CA ALA A 157 4.66 17.37 -7.26
C ALA A 157 4.11 18.21 -6.10
N ASP A 158 3.64 19.43 -6.38
CA ASP A 158 3.06 20.34 -5.39
C ASP A 158 1.57 20.04 -5.12
N THR A 159 0.86 19.38 -6.03
CA THR A 159 -0.59 19.10 -5.93
C THR A 159 -0.92 17.64 -5.63
N ASP A 160 -0.04 16.70 -5.96
CA ASP A 160 -0.19 15.26 -5.80
C ASP A 160 1.16 14.59 -5.52
N ARG A 161 1.59 14.66 -4.25
CA ARG A 161 2.85 14.05 -3.76
C ARG A 161 2.93 12.56 -4.06
N LYS A 162 1.80 11.85 -4.07
CA LYS A 162 1.76 10.42 -4.32
C LYS A 162 2.11 10.07 -5.75
N THR A 163 1.74 10.89 -6.73
CA THR A 163 2.20 10.67 -8.10
C THR A 163 3.72 10.73 -8.19
N SER A 164 4.36 11.67 -7.49
CA SER A 164 5.83 11.74 -7.41
C SER A 164 6.43 10.51 -6.73
N GLU A 165 5.81 10.03 -5.66
CA GLU A 165 6.24 8.81 -4.98
C GLU A 165 6.12 7.57 -5.89
N ILE A 166 4.98 7.38 -6.55
CA ILE A 166 4.73 6.27 -7.49
C ILE A 166 5.73 6.32 -8.65
N LEU A 167 5.96 7.50 -9.23
CA LEU A 167 6.92 7.68 -10.31
C LEU A 167 8.35 7.33 -9.85
N SER A 168 8.73 7.76 -8.65
CA SER A 168 10.05 7.48 -8.08
C SER A 168 10.26 5.98 -7.87
N LYS A 169 9.28 5.30 -7.28
CA LYS A 169 9.26 3.83 -7.10
C LYS A 169 9.35 3.11 -8.46
N LEU A 170 8.57 3.56 -9.44
CA LEU A 170 8.57 3.00 -10.79
C LEU A 170 9.95 3.09 -11.45
N LEU A 171 10.56 4.29 -11.46
CA LEU A 171 11.86 4.52 -12.09
C LEU A 171 12.99 3.75 -11.40
N LEU A 172 12.94 3.68 -10.06
CA LEU A 172 13.86 2.88 -9.26
C LEU A 172 13.80 1.40 -9.66
N LEU A 173 12.59 0.82 -9.69
CA LEU A 173 12.39 -0.62 -9.93
C LEU A 173 12.55 -1.02 -11.41
N LEU A 174 12.28 -0.12 -12.36
CA LEU A 174 12.68 -0.30 -13.76
C LEU A 174 14.20 -0.46 -13.92
N ASN A 175 14.97 0.01 -12.94
CA ASN A 175 16.42 -0.09 -12.85
C ASN A 175 16.87 -0.92 -11.64
N ASP A 176 16.09 -1.90 -11.20
CA ASP A 176 16.34 -2.69 -9.99
C ASP A 176 17.77 -3.27 -9.85
N HIS A 177 18.39 -3.71 -10.94
CA HIS A 177 19.81 -4.14 -10.96
C HIS A 177 20.84 -3.06 -10.58
N LYS A 178 20.44 -1.79 -10.48
CA LYS A 178 21.28 -0.67 -10.05
C LYS A 178 21.01 -0.27 -8.59
N ILE A 179 20.02 -0.89 -7.94
CA ILE A 179 19.72 -0.64 -6.53
C ILE A 179 20.91 -1.12 -5.70
N LYS A 180 21.34 -0.28 -4.76
CA LYS A 180 22.43 -0.57 -3.82
C LYS A 180 21.96 -0.75 -2.39
N ASP A 181 20.71 -0.38 -2.11
CA ASP A 181 20.12 -0.52 -0.78
C ASP A 181 19.89 -2.01 -0.48
N GLU A 182 20.63 -2.53 0.50
CA GLU A 182 20.58 -3.94 0.88
C GLU A 182 19.21 -4.36 1.42
N SER A 183 18.47 -3.46 2.06
CA SER A 183 17.14 -3.76 2.61
C SER A 183 16.10 -3.98 1.50
N ILE A 184 16.20 -3.23 0.39
CA ILE A 184 15.35 -3.42 -0.78
C ILE A 184 15.76 -4.70 -1.52
N LEU A 185 17.07 -4.92 -1.72
CA LEU A 185 17.58 -6.10 -2.41
C LEU A 185 17.22 -7.39 -1.67
N ALA A 186 17.32 -7.42 -0.34
CA ALA A 186 16.94 -8.57 0.47
C ALA A 186 15.45 -8.92 0.31
N GLN A 187 14.56 -7.92 0.27
CA GLN A 187 13.12 -8.14 0.03
C GLN A 187 12.82 -8.67 -1.39
N ILE A 188 13.61 -8.26 -2.40
CA ILE A 188 13.46 -8.76 -3.77
C ILE A 188 13.99 -10.19 -3.90
N GLN A 189 15.05 -10.54 -3.17
CA GLN A 189 15.73 -11.84 -3.26
C GLN A 189 15.12 -12.92 -2.35
N SER A 190 14.43 -12.55 -1.26
CA SER A 190 13.80 -13.50 -0.34
C SER A 190 12.69 -14.36 -0.97
N ARG A 191 12.43 -14.19 -2.26
CA ARG A 191 11.53 -14.98 -3.11
C ARG A 191 12.04 -16.39 -3.37
N ASP A 192 13.35 -16.63 -3.26
CA ASP A 192 13.97 -17.93 -3.56
C ASP A 192 13.96 -18.92 -2.37
N ALA A 193 13.34 -18.56 -1.24
CA ALA A 193 13.30 -19.37 -0.01
C ALA A 193 11.97 -20.11 0.23
N GLY A 194 11.13 -20.29 -0.80
CA GLY A 194 9.82 -20.98 -0.72
C GLY A 194 9.75 -22.22 -1.58
#